data_AF-A0A1Y1T5L0-F1
#
_entry.id   AF-A0A1Y1T5L0-F1
#
_cell.length_a   1.000
_cell.length_b   1.000
_cell.length_c   1.000
_cell.angle_alpha   90.00
_cell.angle_beta   90.00
_cell.angle_gamma   90.00
#
_symmetry.space_group_name_H-M   'P 1'
#
loop_
_entity.id
_entity.type
_entity.pdbx_description
1 polymer ?
#
loop_
_entity_poly.entity_id
_entity_poly.type
_entity_poly.pdbx_seq_one_letter_code
_entity_poly.pdbx_strand_id
1 'polypeptide(L)'
;MSHLKTNLPFFRYQRKLVLLWFIWGSIIFIFTFQKSFFGYFKHSTEPIWTFIGVYLGGIYSLITGSSFFKHKLSNYLLKDIIYFRLAYISSIIYLLGVSIVIFIVPLYILQNGGNLEDFRNALAKTNTIFKVLLPIQIGLLAYFFFKKEKG
;
A
#
# COMPACT_ATOMS: atom_id res chain seq x y z
N MET A 1 -16.31 4.58 -35.46
CA MET A 1 -16.34 5.44 -34.26
C MET A 1 -17.03 4.71 -33.09
N SER A 2 -16.46 3.58 -32.61
CA SER A 2 -17.10 2.73 -31.58
C SER A 2 -16.15 2.14 -30.51
N HIS A 3 -14.88 2.56 -30.45
CA HIS A 3 -13.92 2.07 -29.44
C HIS A 3 -13.82 2.94 -28.16
N LEU A 4 -14.64 3.99 -28.03
CA LEU A 4 -14.51 4.99 -26.95
C LEU A 4 -15.31 4.68 -25.68
N LYS A 5 -16.25 3.71 -25.70
CA LYS A 5 -17.14 3.44 -24.55
C LYS A 5 -16.68 2.33 -23.60
N THR A 6 -15.73 1.48 -23.97
CA THR A 6 -15.33 0.30 -23.17
C THR A 6 -14.27 0.59 -22.10
N ASN A 7 -13.55 1.71 -22.20
CA ASN A 7 -12.43 2.02 -21.31
C ASN A 7 -12.82 2.73 -19.99
N LEU A 8 -13.97 3.41 -19.96
CA LEU A 8 -14.43 4.22 -18.82
C LEU A 8 -14.46 3.50 -17.45
N PRO A 9 -14.94 2.25 -17.32
CA PRO A 9 -15.02 1.59 -16.02
C PRO A 9 -13.65 1.19 -15.46
N PHE A 10 -12.74 0.68 -16.31
CA PHE A 10 -11.38 0.30 -15.87
C PHE A 10 -10.59 1.50 -15.35
N PHE A 11 -10.57 2.62 -16.10
CA PHE A 11 -9.93 3.85 -15.64
C PHE A 11 -10.54 4.38 -14.34
N ARG A 12 -11.85 4.22 -14.13
CA ARG A 12 -12.51 4.60 -12.87
C ARG A 12 -12.06 3.72 -11.70
N TYR A 13 -11.90 2.42 -11.92
CA TYR A 13 -11.43 1.47 -10.90
C TYR A 13 -9.95 1.65 -10.57
N GLN A 14 -9.11 1.81 -11.60
CA GLN A 14 -7.71 2.17 -11.44
C GLN A 14 -7.55 3.47 -10.64
N ARG A 15 -8.28 4.52 -11.03
CA ARG A 15 -8.27 5.80 -10.32
C ARG A 15 -8.72 5.66 -8.86
N LYS A 16 -9.74 4.85 -8.57
CA LYS A 16 -10.18 4.59 -7.18
C LYS A 16 -9.07 3.94 -6.35
N LEU A 17 -8.36 2.97 -6.93
CA LEU A 17 -7.30 2.27 -6.23
C LEU A 17 -6.07 3.17 -6.03
N VAL A 18 -5.69 3.97 -7.03
CA VAL A 18 -4.66 5.00 -6.89
C VAL A 18 -5.04 6.03 -5.82
N LEU A 19 -6.27 6.53 -5.82
CA LEU A 19 -6.76 7.47 -4.82
C LEU A 19 -6.73 6.87 -3.41
N LEU A 20 -7.13 5.61 -3.24
CA LEU A 20 -7.04 4.91 -1.95
C LEU A 20 -5.60 4.92 -1.43
N TRP A 21 -4.64 4.46 -2.23
CA TRP A 21 -3.23 4.41 -1.85
C TRP A 21 -2.63 5.80 -1.61
N PHE A 22 -3.02 6.79 -2.44
CA PHE A 22 -2.54 8.16 -2.29
C PHE A 22 -3.05 8.81 -1.01
N ILE A 23 -4.37 8.76 -0.76
CA ILE A 23 -4.97 9.34 0.45
C ILE A 23 -4.44 8.63 1.69
N TRP A 24 -4.50 7.30 1.72
CA TRP A 24 -4.15 6.54 2.92
C TRP A 24 -2.66 6.61 3.25
N GLY A 25 -1.79 6.48 2.25
CA GLY A 25 -0.37 6.60 2.50
C GLY A 25 0.07 8.05 2.76
N SER A 26 -0.65 9.07 2.26
CA SER A 26 -0.46 10.45 2.72
C SER A 26 -0.80 10.62 4.19
N ILE A 27 -1.89 10.01 4.67
CA ILE A 27 -2.24 10.00 6.10
C ILE A 27 -1.12 9.37 6.92
N ILE A 28 -0.62 8.20 6.50
CA ILE A 28 0.51 7.51 7.14
C ILE A 28 1.75 8.39 7.17
N PHE A 29 2.09 9.01 6.04
CA PHE A 29 3.27 9.85 5.92
C PHE A 29 3.19 11.09 6.80
N ILE A 30 2.07 11.83 6.75
CA ILE A 30 1.84 13.04 7.55
C ILE A 30 1.90 12.69 9.04
N PHE A 31 1.23 11.63 9.48
CA PHE A 31 1.23 11.23 10.88
C PHE A 31 2.63 10.81 11.34
N THR A 32 3.34 10.00 10.55
CA THR A 32 4.70 9.56 10.89
C THR A 32 5.66 10.74 10.96
N PHE A 33 5.55 11.68 10.02
CA PHE A 33 6.34 12.88 9.98
C PHE A 33 6.07 13.75 11.21
N GLN A 34 4.80 14.02 11.52
CA GLN A 34 4.38 14.76 12.70
C GLN A 34 4.96 14.12 13.98
N LYS A 35 4.75 12.82 14.20
CA LYS A 35 5.23 12.13 15.40
C LYS A 35 6.75 12.04 15.50
N SER A 36 7.45 11.96 14.36
CA SER A 36 8.92 12.04 14.33
C SER A 36 9.40 13.44 14.72
N PHE A 37 8.77 14.49 14.19
CA PHE A 37 9.17 15.89 14.44
C PHE A 37 8.91 16.32 15.89
N PHE A 38 7.79 15.89 16.48
CA PHE A 38 7.47 16.14 17.90
C PHE A 38 8.21 15.21 18.88
N GLY A 39 9.16 14.38 18.39
CA GLY A 39 10.00 13.54 19.25
C GLY A 39 9.31 12.34 19.88
N TYR A 40 8.05 12.05 19.54
CA TYR A 40 7.33 10.86 20.04
C TYR A 40 8.02 9.55 19.66
N PHE A 41 8.73 9.55 18.52
CA PHE A 41 9.48 8.40 18.04
C PHE A 41 10.98 8.53 18.23
N LYS A 42 11.51 9.42 19.08
CA LYS A 42 12.95 9.75 19.15
C LYS A 42 13.90 8.54 19.12
N HIS A 43 13.53 7.42 19.73
CA HIS A 43 14.32 6.18 19.71
C HIS A 43 13.89 5.16 18.63
N SER A 44 12.69 5.31 18.06
CA SER A 44 12.06 4.39 17.10
C SER A 44 11.89 4.98 15.68
N THR A 45 12.35 6.21 15.43
CA THR A 45 12.19 6.93 14.16
C THR A 45 12.77 6.15 12.99
N GLU A 46 14.05 5.79 13.04
CA GLU A 46 14.74 5.05 11.97
C GLU A 46 14.05 3.72 11.61
N PRO A 47 13.72 2.82 12.56
CA PRO A 47 13.04 1.57 12.23
C PRO A 47 11.65 1.79 11.62
N ILE A 48 10.89 2.81 12.03
CA ILE A 48 9.59 3.14 11.42
C ILE A 48 9.75 3.63 9.98
N TRP A 49 10.70 4.53 9.73
CA TRP A 49 10.97 5.03 8.37
C TRP A 49 11.47 3.94 7.43
N THR A 50 12.32 3.03 7.94
CA THR A 50 12.79 1.87 7.18
C THR A 50 11.62 0.96 6.81
N PHE A 51 10.72 0.67 7.77
CA PHE A 51 9.52 -0.12 7.52
C PHE A 51 8.63 0.52 6.44
N ILE A 52 8.40 1.83 6.52
CA ILE A 52 7.65 2.60 5.51
C ILE A 52 8.31 2.48 4.14
N GLY A 53 9.63 2.71 4.05
CA GLY A 53 10.37 2.65 2.80
C GLY A 53 10.25 1.28 2.12
N VAL A 54 10.44 0.20 2.89
CA VAL A 54 10.38 -1.18 2.38
C VAL A 54 8.96 -1.55 1.93
N TYR A 55 7.94 -1.21 2.72
CA TYR A 55 6.58 -1.75 2.53
C TYR A 55 5.63 -0.83 1.75
N LEU A 56 5.90 0.47 1.68
CA LEU A 56 5.14 1.39 0.84
C LEU A 56 5.90 1.72 -0.45
N GLY A 57 7.23 1.76 -0.44
CA GLY A 57 8.03 2.22 -1.58
C GLY A 57 7.80 1.42 -2.87
N GLY A 58 7.81 0.08 -2.78
CA GLY A 58 7.58 -0.79 -3.94
C GLY A 58 6.18 -0.61 -4.55
N ILE A 59 5.17 -0.37 -3.71
CA ILE A 59 3.79 -0.18 -4.15
C ILE A 59 3.62 1.19 -4.82
N TYR A 60 4.23 2.24 -4.26
CA TYR A 60 4.24 3.55 -4.90
C TYR A 60 4.98 3.56 -6.24
N SER A 61 6.06 2.79 -6.38
CA SER A 61 6.75 2.60 -7.65
C SER A 61 5.85 1.94 -8.71
N LEU A 62 5.02 0.97 -8.32
CA LEU A 62 4.06 0.33 -9.24
C LEU A 62 2.95 1.28 -9.66
N ILE A 63 2.40 2.05 -8.71
CA ILE A 63 1.33 3.02 -8.97
C ILE A 63 1.81 4.14 -9.90
N THR A 64 2.99 4.71 -9.62
CA THR A 64 3.61 5.73 -10.49
C THR A 64 3.94 5.15 -11.86
N GLY A 65 4.55 3.97 -11.93
CA GLY A 65 4.78 3.25 -13.19
C GLY A 65 3.49 3.08 -14.00
N SER A 66 2.40 2.64 -13.37
CA SER A 66 1.11 2.44 -14.05
C SER A 66 0.48 3.72 -14.61
N SER A 67 0.84 4.88 -14.05
CA SER A 67 0.31 6.18 -14.48
C SER A 67 0.99 6.69 -15.76
N PHE A 68 2.23 6.25 -16.04
CA PHE A 68 2.97 6.62 -17.25
C PHE A 68 2.66 5.73 -18.45
N PHE A 69 2.33 4.46 -18.25
CA PHE A 69 1.95 3.55 -19.34
C PHE A 69 0.47 3.73 -19.71
N LYS A 70 0.18 4.57 -20.71
CA LYS A 70 -1.15 4.65 -21.37
C LYS A 70 -1.49 3.29 -21.99
N HIS A 71 -2.22 2.43 -21.29
CA HIS A 71 -2.72 1.17 -21.85
C HIS A 71 -4.12 1.34 -22.46
N LYS A 72 -4.27 0.87 -23.71
CA LYS A 72 -5.57 0.55 -24.32
C LYS A 72 -5.95 -0.84 -23.81
N LEU A 73 -6.97 -0.93 -22.95
CA LEU A 73 -7.51 -2.21 -22.46
C LEU A 73 -9.00 -2.26 -22.78
N SER A 74 -9.38 -3.02 -23.80
CA SER A 74 -10.79 -3.20 -24.20
C SER A 74 -11.08 -4.69 -24.36
N ASN A 75 -11.79 -5.29 -23.39
CA ASN A 75 -12.92 -6.24 -23.58
C ASN A 75 -13.23 -7.20 -22.40
N TYR A 76 -12.66 -7.05 -21.20
CA TYR A 76 -12.85 -8.02 -20.10
C TYR A 76 -13.64 -7.52 -18.87
N LEU A 77 -14.81 -6.92 -19.09
CA LEU A 77 -15.65 -6.27 -18.06
C LEU A 77 -15.95 -7.10 -16.78
N LEU A 78 -16.24 -8.40 -16.88
CA LEU A 78 -16.64 -9.20 -15.71
C LEU A 78 -15.45 -9.71 -14.88
N LYS A 79 -14.39 -10.19 -15.54
CA LYS A 79 -13.18 -10.68 -14.87
C LYS A 79 -12.47 -9.53 -14.15
N ASP A 80 -12.45 -8.34 -14.76
CA ASP A 80 -11.77 -7.17 -14.22
C ASP A 80 -12.45 -6.60 -12.96
N ILE A 81 -13.78 -6.79 -12.78
CA ILE A 81 -14.47 -6.38 -11.55
C ILE A 81 -14.05 -7.24 -10.36
N ILE A 82 -13.93 -8.56 -10.54
CA ILE A 82 -13.52 -9.48 -9.45
C ILE A 82 -12.07 -9.18 -9.06
N TYR A 83 -11.17 -9.04 -10.04
CA TYR A 83 -9.78 -8.67 -9.77
C TYR A 83 -9.64 -7.29 -9.14
N PHE A 84 -10.44 -6.31 -9.57
CA PHE A 84 -10.51 -5.01 -8.90
C PHE A 84 -10.93 -5.15 -7.44
N ARG A 85 -12.01 -5.90 -7.15
CA ARG A 85 -12.47 -6.11 -5.77
C ARG A 85 -11.41 -6.78 -4.93
N LEU A 86 -10.73 -7.80 -5.45
CA LEU A 86 -9.63 -8.47 -4.75
C LEU A 86 -8.46 -7.52 -4.49
N ALA A 87 -7.99 -6.78 -5.50
CA ALA A 87 -6.91 -5.82 -5.35
C ALA A 87 -7.28 -4.69 -4.37
N TYR A 88 -8.54 -4.23 -4.38
CA TYR A 88 -9.04 -3.18 -3.51
C TYR A 88 -9.16 -3.65 -2.05
N ILE A 89 -9.78 -4.81 -1.82
CA ILE A 89 -9.90 -5.40 -0.47
C ILE A 89 -8.51 -5.72 0.09
N SER A 90 -7.64 -6.34 -0.72
CA SER A 90 -6.26 -6.63 -0.33
C SER A 90 -5.50 -5.34 0.01
N SER A 91 -5.67 -4.28 -0.78
CA SER A 91 -5.08 -2.97 -0.48
C SER A 91 -5.57 -2.41 0.85
N ILE A 92 -6.87 -2.51 1.16
CA ILE A 92 -7.41 -2.05 2.45
C ILE A 92 -6.80 -2.85 3.59
N ILE A 93 -6.81 -4.18 3.51
CA ILE A 93 -6.26 -5.05 4.57
C ILE A 93 -4.78 -4.75 4.77
N TYR A 94 -4.02 -4.59 3.69
CA TYR A 94 -2.60 -4.26 3.72
C TYR A 94 -2.35 -2.89 4.39
N LEU A 95 -3.07 -1.85 3.95
CA LEU A 95 -2.96 -0.49 4.49
C LEU A 95 -3.37 -0.44 5.96
N LEU A 96 -4.40 -1.18 6.37
CA LEU A 96 -4.78 -1.32 7.77
C LEU A 96 -3.66 -1.98 8.58
N GLY A 97 -3.06 -3.06 8.07
CA GLY A 97 -1.92 -3.71 8.71
C GLY A 97 -0.76 -2.74 8.90
N VAL A 98 -0.37 -2.00 7.85
CA VAL A 98 0.69 -0.99 7.93
C VAL A 98 0.34 0.09 8.95
N SER A 99 -0.92 0.53 8.94
CA SER A 99 -1.43 1.54 9.89
C SER A 99 -1.34 1.05 11.34
N ILE A 100 -1.66 -0.22 11.62
CA ILE A 100 -1.52 -0.81 12.96
C ILE A 100 -0.05 -0.80 13.40
N VAL A 101 0.87 -1.19 12.52
CA VAL A 101 2.31 -1.22 12.84
C VAL A 101 2.86 0.18 13.09
N ILE A 102 2.38 1.20 12.40
CA ILE A 102 2.90 2.57 12.51
C ILE A 102 2.21 3.36 13.63
N PHE A 103 0.91 3.14 13.85
CA PHE A 103 0.13 3.93 14.81
C PHE A 103 -0.03 3.22 16.15
N ILE A 104 -0.36 1.93 16.14
CA ILE A 104 -0.78 1.22 17.37
C ILE A 104 0.42 0.61 18.09
N VAL A 105 1.31 -0.08 17.37
CA VAL A 105 2.45 -0.77 17.99
C VAL A 105 3.36 0.18 18.78
N PRO A 106 3.77 1.36 18.25
CA PRO A 106 4.56 2.30 19.02
C PRO A 106 3.81 2.84 20.24
N LEU A 107 2.51 3.17 20.11
CA LEU A 107 1.71 3.68 21.22
C LEU A 107 1.60 2.65 22.34
N TYR A 108 1.34 1.38 21.99
CA TYR A 108 1.22 0.30 22.97
C TYR A 108 2.53 0.07 23.73
N ILE A 109 3.67 0.09 23.03
CA ILE A 109 4.98 -0.13 23.66
C ILE A 109 5.36 1.06 24.53
N LEU A 110 5.14 2.30 24.05
CA LEU A 110 5.40 3.52 24.82
C LEU A 110 4.51 3.64 26.07
N GLN A 111 3.23 3.25 25.99
CA GLN A 111 2.31 3.31 27.14
C GLN A 111 2.62 2.27 28.21
N ASN A 112 3.20 1.13 27.84
CA ASN A 112 3.54 0.05 28.77
C ASN A 112 4.98 0.15 29.32
N GLY A 113 5.66 1.29 29.10
CA GLY A 113 7.05 1.48 29.53
C GLY A 113 8.06 0.60 28.80
N GLY A 114 7.69 0.05 27.64
CA GLY A 114 8.54 -0.81 26.84
C GLY A 114 9.74 -0.07 26.27
N ASN A 115 10.83 -0.79 26.07
CA ASN A 115 12.09 -0.21 25.60
C ASN A 115 12.21 -0.29 24.06
N LEU A 116 13.31 0.23 23.51
CA LEU A 116 13.58 0.19 22.07
C LEU A 116 13.68 -1.25 21.53
N GLU A 117 14.13 -2.19 22.35
CA GLU A 117 14.31 -3.59 21.97
C GLU A 117 12.96 -4.31 21.82
N ASP A 118 11.99 -4.02 22.69
CA ASP A 118 10.61 -4.48 22.56
C ASP A 118 9.98 -3.98 21.25
N PHE A 119 10.25 -2.72 20.90
CA PHE A 119 9.81 -2.13 19.63
C PHE A 119 10.44 -2.83 18.43
N ARG A 120 11.75 -3.08 18.47
CA ARG A 120 12.46 -3.81 17.41
C ARG A 120 11.96 -5.24 17.27
N ASN A 121 11.68 -5.92 18.38
CA ASN A 121 11.15 -7.28 18.38
C ASN A 121 9.72 -7.34 17.82
N ALA A 122 8.87 -6.38 18.18
CA ALA A 122 7.52 -6.26 17.61
C ALA A 122 7.59 -5.97 16.10
N LEU A 123 8.48 -5.07 15.68
CA LEU A 123 8.70 -4.76 14.28
C LEU A 123 9.28 -5.96 13.50
N ALA A 124 10.18 -6.74 14.10
CA ALA A 124 10.73 -7.94 13.48
C ALA A 124 9.65 -9.00 13.24
N LYS A 125 8.74 -9.19 14.21
CA LYS A 125 7.58 -10.08 14.05
C LYS A 125 6.66 -9.62 12.92
N THR A 126 6.36 -8.32 12.83
CA THR A 126 5.52 -7.79 11.76
C THR A 126 6.24 -7.86 10.40
N ASN A 127 7.55 -7.62 10.35
CA ASN A 127 8.40 -7.77 9.17
C ASN A 127 8.26 -9.17 8.54
N THR A 128 8.21 -10.23 9.35
CA THR A 128 8.00 -11.60 8.86
C THR A 128 6.65 -11.76 8.16
N ILE A 129 5.58 -11.19 8.71
CA ILE A 129 4.24 -11.22 8.10
C ILE A 129 4.24 -10.43 6.80
N PHE A 130 4.82 -9.22 6.82
CA PHE A 130 4.84 -8.33 5.67
C PHE A 130 5.76 -8.80 4.54
N LYS A 131 6.79 -9.61 4.82
CA LYS A 131 7.57 -10.31 3.80
C LYS A 131 6.74 -11.26 2.95
N VAL A 132 5.66 -11.83 3.50
CA VAL A 132 4.71 -12.66 2.74
C VAL A 132 3.64 -11.81 2.08
N LEU A 133 3.11 -10.80 2.77
CA LEU A 133 2.04 -9.96 2.25
C LEU A 133 2.47 -9.03 1.10
N LEU A 134 3.68 -8.47 1.17
CA LEU A 134 4.18 -7.53 0.17
C LEU A 134 4.21 -8.13 -1.26
N PRO A 135 4.81 -9.31 -1.52
CA PRO A 135 4.81 -9.88 -2.88
C PRO A 135 3.41 -10.24 -3.37
N ILE A 136 2.50 -10.66 -2.48
CA ILE A 136 1.08 -10.91 -2.84
C ILE A 136 0.43 -9.60 -3.29
N GLN A 137 0.62 -8.53 -2.52
CA GLN A 137 0.06 -7.21 -2.83
C GLN A 137 0.65 -6.65 -4.12
N ILE A 138 1.97 -6.74 -4.30
CA ILE A 138 2.65 -6.36 -5.55
C ILE A 138 2.11 -7.17 -6.72
N GLY A 139 1.94 -8.48 -6.59
CA GLY A 139 1.44 -9.35 -7.65
C GLY A 139 0.00 -8.99 -8.05
N LEU A 140 -0.88 -8.74 -7.09
CA LEU A 140 -2.26 -8.33 -7.35
C LEU A 140 -2.33 -6.96 -8.05
N LEU A 141 -1.53 -6.00 -7.59
CA LEU A 141 -1.47 -4.67 -8.20
C LEU A 141 -0.83 -4.73 -9.58
N ALA A 142 0.29 -5.44 -9.75
CA ALA A 142 0.96 -5.58 -11.02
C ALA A 142 0.07 -6.28 -12.06
N TYR A 143 -0.64 -7.33 -11.65
CA TYR A 143 -1.64 -7.98 -12.51
C TYR A 143 -2.75 -6.98 -12.89
N PHE A 144 -3.27 -6.20 -11.94
CA PHE A 144 -4.33 -5.25 -12.24
C PHE A 144 -3.87 -4.09 -13.15
N PHE A 145 -2.66 -3.57 -12.94
CA PHE A 145 -2.13 -2.41 -13.65
C PHE A 145 -1.44 -2.74 -14.98
N PHE A 146 -0.79 -3.90 -15.09
CA PHE A 146 0.09 -4.23 -16.22
C PHE A 146 -0.29 -5.52 -16.96
N LYS A 147 -1.52 -6.02 -16.81
CA LYS A 147 -1.99 -7.18 -17.59
C LYS A 147 -1.89 -6.88 -19.09
N LYS A 148 -0.82 -7.40 -19.70
CA LYS A 148 -0.62 -7.40 -21.15
C LYS A 148 -1.67 -8.31 -21.78
N GLU A 149 -2.36 -7.83 -22.82
CA GLU A 149 -3.08 -8.74 -23.71
C GLU A 149 -2.07 -9.75 -24.26
N LYS A 150 -2.36 -11.05 -24.12
CA LYS A 150 -1.66 -12.05 -24.93
C LYS A 150 -2.02 -11.72 -26.38
N GLY A 151 -1.03 -11.25 -27.14
CA GLY A 151 -1.13 -11.09 -28.59
C GLY A 151 -1.37 -12.43 -29.27
#